data_AF-A0A2V5MLR9-F1
#
_entry.id   AF-A0A2V5MLR9-F1
#
_cell.length_a   1.000
_cell.length_b   1.000
_cell.length_c   1.000
_cell.angle_alpha   90.00
_cell.angle_beta   90.00
_cell.angle_gamma   90.00
#
_symmetry.space_group_name_H-M   'P 1'
#
loop_
_entity.id
_entity.type
_entity.pdbx_description
1 polymer ?
#
loop_
_entity_poly.entity_id
_entity_poly.type
_entity_poly.pdbx_seq_one_letter_code
_entity_poly.pdbx_strand_id
1 'polypeptide(L)'
;IVELLRQRGMLLGEQKFHHSYPYCWRSKTPIIFRNVEQFFIRIDELRGKALNAIHKEVKWIPAWGENRIAGTVESRPDWVISRQRSWGVPLPVFYSADGKVILDAKIIRKLADLVAQRGSNIWFELDDAALAKELGLPAGTTKGN
;
A
#
# COMPACT_ATOMS: atom_id res chain seq x y z
N ILE A 1 25.11 -3.14 23.17
CA ILE A 1 24.89 -4.46 22.51
C ILE A 1 26.20 -5.23 22.38
N VAL A 2 27.21 -4.71 21.65
CA VAL A 2 28.51 -5.42 21.47
C VAL A 2 29.15 -5.83 22.80
N GLU A 3 29.25 -4.91 23.77
CA GLU A 3 29.82 -5.21 25.10
C GLU A 3 29.08 -6.35 25.83
N LEU A 4 27.75 -6.40 25.72
CA LEU A 4 26.94 -7.47 26.32
C LEU A 4 27.26 -8.84 25.69
N LEU A 5 27.48 -8.88 24.37
CA LEU A 5 27.84 -10.12 23.67
C LEU A 5 29.25 -10.58 24.08
N ARG A 6 30.19 -9.64 24.27
CA ARG A 6 31.55 -9.91 24.75
C ARG A 6 31.54 -10.54 26.14
N GLN A 7 30.83 -9.94 27.09
CA GLN A 7 30.74 -10.43 28.47
C GLN A 7 30.14 -11.84 28.57
N ARG A 8 29.25 -12.21 27.64
CA ARG A 8 28.63 -13.54 27.58
C ARG A 8 29.45 -14.57 26.79
N GLY A 9 30.63 -14.22 26.29
CA GLY A 9 31.44 -15.12 25.45
C GLY A 9 30.79 -15.46 24.09
N MET A 10 29.82 -14.65 23.63
CA MET A 10 29.09 -14.88 22.37
C MET A 10 29.60 -14.01 21.21
N LEU A 11 30.62 -13.18 21.44
CA LEU A 11 31.22 -12.34 20.40
C LEU A 11 32.32 -13.11 19.66
N LEU A 12 32.06 -13.48 18.40
CA LEU A 12 33.03 -14.19 17.56
C LEU A 12 34.08 -13.25 16.94
N GLY A 13 33.71 -12.00 16.65
CA GLY A 13 34.61 -11.01 16.06
C GLY A 13 33.95 -9.64 15.95
N GLU A 14 34.77 -8.60 15.97
CA GLU A 14 34.35 -7.20 15.83
C GLU A 14 35.33 -6.48 14.91
N GLN A 15 34.80 -5.90 13.84
CA GLN A 15 35.58 -5.09 12.90
C GLN A 15 34.71 -3.96 12.35
N LYS A 16 35.32 -2.78 12.16
CA LYS A 16 34.69 -1.70 11.39
C LYS A 16 34.84 -2.02 9.90
N PHE A 17 33.72 -2.08 9.19
CA PHE A 17 33.67 -2.37 7.76
C PHE A 17 33.14 -1.18 6.97
N HIS A 18 33.84 -0.80 5.90
CA HIS A 18 33.41 0.28 5.02
C HIS A 18 32.61 -0.29 3.85
N HIS A 19 31.38 0.19 3.67
CA HIS A 19 30.50 -0.27 2.61
C HIS A 19 29.50 0.80 2.20
N SER A 20 28.84 0.56 1.06
CA SER A 20 27.71 1.39 0.64
C SER A 20 26.51 1.14 1.55
N TYR A 21 25.93 2.22 2.07
CA TYR A 21 24.71 2.19 2.87
C TYR A 21 23.70 3.18 2.27
N PRO A 22 22.40 2.87 2.25
CA PRO A 22 21.42 3.76 1.65
C PRO A 22 21.15 4.97 2.56
N TYR A 23 21.09 6.16 1.94
CA TYR A 23 20.76 7.42 2.61
C TYR A 23 19.56 8.06 1.93
N CYS A 24 18.76 8.77 2.72
CA CYS A 24 17.69 9.60 2.19
C CYS A 24 18.29 10.67 1.28
N TRP A 25 17.87 10.70 0.01
CA TRP A 25 18.44 11.60 -0.99
C TRP A 25 18.28 13.08 -0.63
N ARG A 26 17.26 13.43 0.16
CA ARG A 26 16.97 14.79 0.62
C ARG A 26 17.66 15.13 1.95
N SER A 27 17.37 14.39 3.02
CA SER A 27 17.90 14.70 4.37
C SER A 27 19.33 14.22 4.59
N LYS A 28 19.86 13.36 3.71
CA LYS A 28 21.19 12.73 3.85
C LYS A 28 21.35 11.94 5.15
N THR A 29 20.25 11.43 5.71
CA THR A 29 20.25 10.54 6.87
C THR A 29 20.20 9.07 6.45
N PRO A 30 20.82 8.13 7.21
CA PRO A 30 20.73 6.69 6.91
C PRO A 30 19.27 6.23 6.91
N ILE A 31 18.89 5.36 5.98
CA ILE A 31 17.56 4.75 5.97
C ILE A 31 17.60 3.32 6.51
N ILE A 32 16.51 2.92 7.16
CA ILE A 32 16.33 1.57 7.69
C ILE A 32 15.12 0.91 7.02
N PHE A 33 15.14 -0.42 6.95
CA PHE A 33 13.96 -1.19 6.59
C PHE A 33 13.13 -1.43 7.85
N ARG A 34 11.84 -1.12 7.76
CA ARG A 34 10.86 -1.34 8.83
C ARG A 34 9.58 -1.89 8.22
N ASN A 35 9.01 -2.90 8.86
CA ASN A 35 7.70 -3.40 8.49
C ASN A 35 6.62 -2.42 8.96
N VAL A 36 5.71 -2.09 8.05
CA VAL A 36 4.56 -1.21 8.27
C VAL A 36 3.33 -1.87 7.67
N GLU A 37 2.17 -1.66 8.29
CA GLU A 37 0.90 -2.11 7.73
C GLU A 37 0.62 -1.35 6.42
N GLN A 38 0.20 -2.10 5.41
CA GLN A 38 -0.10 -1.58 4.08
C GLN A 38 -1.23 -2.41 3.47
N PHE A 39 -1.97 -1.81 2.54
CA PHE A 39 -3.00 -2.47 1.75
C PHE A 39 -2.41 -3.02 0.46
N PHE A 40 -2.75 -4.27 0.16
CA PHE A 40 -2.28 -4.99 -1.01
C PHE A 40 -3.44 -5.54 -1.83
N ILE A 41 -3.24 -5.61 -3.14
CA ILE A 41 -4.06 -6.41 -4.04
C ILE A 41 -3.29 -7.71 -4.32
N ARG A 42 -3.95 -8.85 -4.09
CA ARG A 42 -3.42 -10.17 -4.36
C ARG A 42 -3.31 -10.37 -5.87
N ILE A 43 -2.09 -10.33 -6.41
CA ILE A 43 -1.87 -10.41 -7.85
C ILE A 43 -2.01 -11.84 -8.35
N ASP A 44 -1.72 -12.84 -7.53
CA ASP A 44 -1.85 -14.26 -7.89
C ASP A 44 -3.22 -14.62 -8.47
N GLU A 45 -4.30 -14.07 -7.90
CA GLU A 45 -5.68 -14.34 -8.35
C GLU A 45 -6.03 -13.65 -9.69
N LEU A 46 -5.27 -12.62 -10.06
CA LEU A 46 -5.48 -11.84 -11.28
C LEU A 46 -4.50 -12.22 -12.39
N ARG A 47 -3.34 -12.80 -12.04
CA ARG A 47 -2.21 -13.06 -12.95
C ARG A 47 -2.64 -13.87 -14.17
N GLY A 48 -3.35 -14.98 -13.96
CA GLY A 48 -3.79 -15.84 -15.06
C GLY A 48 -4.72 -15.12 -16.04
N LYS A 49 -5.66 -14.30 -15.55
CA LYS A 49 -6.55 -13.50 -16.39
C LYS A 49 -5.77 -12.43 -17.18
N ALA A 50 -4.85 -11.74 -16.51
CA ALA A 50 -4.03 -10.72 -17.15
C ALA A 50 -3.14 -11.32 -18.25
N LEU A 51 -2.48 -12.47 -18.00
CA LEU A 51 -1.66 -13.15 -19.00
C LEU A 51 -2.49 -13.63 -20.19
N ASN A 52 -3.68 -14.19 -19.94
CA ASN A 52 -4.58 -14.58 -21.03
C ASN A 52 -4.95 -13.39 -21.93
N ALA A 53 -5.29 -12.23 -21.34
CA ALA A 53 -5.58 -11.03 -22.09
C ALA A 53 -4.35 -10.54 -22.90
N ILE A 54 -3.16 -10.54 -22.28
CA ILE A 54 -1.90 -10.17 -22.93
C ILE A 54 -1.65 -11.02 -24.19
N HIS A 55 -1.82 -12.34 -24.09
CA HIS A 55 -1.49 -13.26 -25.19
C HIS A 55 -2.58 -13.37 -26.27
N LYS A 56 -3.85 -13.15 -25.90
CA LYS A 56 -4.99 -13.50 -26.78
C LYS A 56 -5.82 -12.31 -27.24
N GLU A 57 -5.86 -11.24 -26.47
CA GLU A 57 -6.80 -10.12 -26.72
C GLU A 57 -6.08 -8.84 -27.16
N VAL A 58 -4.79 -8.70 -26.85
CA VAL A 58 -4.02 -7.49 -27.15
C VAL A 58 -3.22 -7.66 -28.43
N LYS A 59 -3.31 -6.69 -29.34
CA LYS A 59 -2.43 -6.58 -30.50
C LYS A 59 -1.17 -5.79 -30.14
N TRP A 60 -0.02 -6.44 -30.16
CA TRP A 60 1.27 -5.84 -29.83
C TRP A 60 1.97 -5.22 -31.03
N ILE A 61 2.26 -3.92 -30.95
CA ILE A 61 3.05 -3.20 -31.95
C ILE A 61 4.11 -2.37 -31.21
N PRO A 62 5.41 -2.73 -31.28
CA PRO A 62 5.98 -3.92 -31.94
C PRO A 62 5.71 -5.23 -31.18
N ALA A 63 5.81 -6.37 -31.87
CA ALA A 63 5.45 -7.68 -31.33
C ALA A 63 6.25 -8.10 -30.09
N TRP A 64 7.53 -7.72 -29.99
CA TRP A 64 8.36 -8.06 -28.82
C TRP A 64 7.86 -7.44 -27.50
N GLY A 65 6.98 -6.43 -27.57
CA GLY A 65 6.37 -5.81 -26.39
C GLY A 65 5.58 -6.81 -25.55
N GLU A 66 5.02 -7.84 -26.17
CA GLU A 66 4.27 -8.91 -25.50
C GLU A 66 5.13 -9.61 -24.44
N ASN A 67 6.28 -10.15 -24.84
CA ASN A 67 7.17 -10.89 -23.95
C ASN A 67 7.65 -10.02 -22.77
N ARG A 68 7.85 -8.72 -23.01
CA ARG A 68 8.28 -7.78 -21.96
C ARG A 68 7.20 -7.56 -20.90
N ILE A 69 5.94 -7.36 -21.30
CA ILE A 69 4.86 -7.21 -20.34
C ILE A 69 4.51 -8.54 -19.66
N ALA A 70 4.55 -9.65 -20.42
CA ALA A 70 4.19 -10.97 -19.91
C ALA A 70 5.14 -11.38 -18.80
N GLY A 71 6.46 -11.29 -19.04
CA GLY A 71 7.46 -11.57 -18.00
C GLY A 71 7.35 -10.66 -16.77
N THR A 72 6.93 -9.40 -16.95
CA THR A 72 6.67 -8.47 -15.83
C THR A 72 5.46 -8.92 -15.00
N VAL A 73 4.40 -9.42 -15.64
CA VAL A 73 3.17 -9.88 -14.97
C VAL A 73 3.38 -11.25 -14.31
N GLU A 74 4.12 -12.15 -14.96
CA GLU A 74 4.46 -13.48 -14.44
C GLU A 74 5.18 -13.39 -13.08
N SER A 75 6.20 -12.53 -13.01
CA SER A 75 7.04 -12.36 -11.82
C SER A 75 6.52 -11.31 -10.83
N ARG A 76 5.36 -10.70 -11.10
CA ARG A 76 4.84 -9.59 -10.28
C ARG A 76 4.44 -10.08 -8.88
N PRO A 77 4.99 -9.49 -7.81
CA PRO A 77 4.50 -9.70 -6.45
C PRO A 77 3.17 -8.95 -6.23
N ASP A 78 2.58 -9.15 -5.05
CA ASP A 78 1.38 -8.43 -4.63
C ASP A 78 1.54 -6.91 -4.72
N TRP A 79 0.47 -6.26 -5.18
CA TRP A 79 0.52 -4.83 -5.48
C TRP A 79 0.14 -4.04 -4.24
N VAL A 80 1.13 -3.38 -3.63
CA VAL A 80 0.91 -2.39 -2.57
C VAL A 80 0.23 -1.14 -3.14
N ILE A 81 -1.00 -0.87 -2.69
CA ILE A 81 -1.82 0.26 -3.15
C ILE A 81 -1.85 1.45 -2.18
N SER A 82 -1.56 1.24 -0.90
CA SER A 82 -1.52 2.32 0.09
C SER A 82 -0.23 3.14 0.02
N ARG A 83 -0.33 4.44 0.27
CA ARG A 83 0.79 5.38 0.36
C ARG A 83 0.50 6.38 1.47
N GLN A 84 1.48 6.66 2.32
CA GLN A 84 1.37 7.67 3.38
C GLN A 84 1.62 9.05 2.80
N ARG A 85 0.67 9.56 2.01
CA ARG A 85 0.72 10.84 1.30
C ARG A 85 -0.65 11.50 1.28
N SER A 86 -0.68 12.82 1.42
CA SER A 86 -1.93 13.59 1.44
C SER A 86 -2.50 13.86 0.05
N TRP A 87 -1.66 13.84 -0.99
CA TRP A 87 -2.09 14.09 -2.37
C TRP A 87 -2.36 12.78 -3.11
N GLY A 88 -3.63 12.51 -3.37
CA GLY A 88 -4.10 11.30 -4.05
C GLY A 88 -5.57 11.01 -3.76
N VAL A 89 -6.07 9.89 -4.29
CA VAL A 89 -7.40 9.38 -3.94
C VAL A 89 -7.28 8.57 -2.64
N PRO A 90 -8.03 8.93 -1.59
CA PRO A 90 -8.01 8.18 -0.34
C PRO A 90 -8.49 6.75 -0.53
N LEU A 91 -7.90 5.82 0.21
CA LEU A 91 -8.39 4.45 0.27
C LEU A 91 -9.66 4.43 1.13
N PRO A 92 -10.81 3.96 0.61
CA PRO A 92 -12.09 4.00 1.30
C PRO A 92 -12.21 2.90 2.35
N VAL A 93 -11.30 2.92 3.32
CA VAL A 93 -11.21 1.97 4.42
C VAL A 93 -11.56 2.67 5.72
N PHE A 94 -12.44 2.05 6.48
CA PHE A 94 -12.92 2.57 7.74
C PHE A 94 -12.58 1.60 8.87
N TYR A 95 -12.51 2.11 10.09
CA TYR A 95 -12.23 1.33 11.28
C TYR A 95 -13.34 1.55 12.31
N SER A 96 -13.87 0.48 12.89
CA SER A 96 -14.76 0.60 14.04
C SER A 96 -14.01 1.10 15.28
N ALA A 97 -14.74 1.49 16.33
CA ALA A 97 -14.15 1.97 17.58
C ALA A 97 -13.23 0.93 18.26
N ASP A 98 -13.42 -0.37 18.00
CA ASP A 98 -12.56 -1.47 18.47
C ASP A 98 -11.41 -1.80 17.52
N GLY A 99 -11.20 -1.00 16.47
CA GLY A 99 -10.07 -1.11 15.53
C GLY A 99 -10.25 -2.14 14.42
N LYS A 100 -11.45 -2.72 14.24
CA LYS A 100 -11.69 -3.66 13.13
C LYS A 100 -11.89 -2.91 11.82
N VAL A 101 -11.31 -3.48 10.77
CA VAL A 101 -11.46 -2.97 9.40
C VAL A 101 -12.89 -3.18 8.91
N ILE A 102 -13.50 -2.11 8.43
CA ILE A 102 -14.80 -2.09 7.75
C ILE A 102 -14.54 -1.86 6.26
N LEU A 103 -14.68 -2.91 5.47
CA LEU A 103 -14.57 -2.92 4.01
C LEU A 103 -15.85 -3.47 3.40
N ASP A 104 -16.87 -2.60 3.32
CA ASP A 104 -18.18 -2.96 2.77
C ASP A 104 -18.41 -2.29 1.40
N ALA A 105 -18.75 -3.10 0.40
CA ALA A 105 -18.93 -2.62 -0.97
C ALA A 105 -20.05 -1.59 -1.12
N LYS A 106 -21.11 -1.65 -0.30
CA LYS A 106 -22.21 -0.67 -0.33
C LYS A 106 -21.74 0.66 0.23
N ILE A 107 -20.98 0.66 1.33
CA ILE A 107 -20.37 1.89 1.90
C ILE A 107 -19.40 2.52 0.90
N ILE A 108 -18.52 1.71 0.29
CA ILE A 108 -17.54 2.19 -0.69
C ILE A 108 -18.24 2.80 -1.90
N ARG A 109 -19.33 2.20 -2.39
CA ARG A 109 -20.13 2.76 -3.49
C ARG A 109 -20.80 4.08 -3.12
N LYS A 110 -21.38 4.19 -1.92
CA LYS A 110 -21.93 5.48 -1.44
C LYS A 110 -20.86 6.57 -1.39
N LEU A 111 -19.66 6.25 -0.91
CA LEU A 111 -18.56 7.19 -0.93
C LEU A 111 -18.15 7.55 -2.36
N ALA A 112 -18.11 6.58 -3.28
CA ALA A 112 -17.83 6.85 -4.68
C ALA A 112 -18.88 7.82 -5.29
N ASP A 113 -20.16 7.67 -4.96
CA ASP A 113 -21.22 8.58 -5.38
C ASP A 113 -21.02 10.00 -4.82
N LEU A 114 -20.65 10.11 -3.54
CA LEU A 114 -20.32 11.41 -2.93
C LEU A 114 -19.09 12.06 -3.58
N VAL A 115 -18.04 11.27 -3.84
CA VAL A 115 -16.82 11.74 -4.52
C VAL A 115 -17.13 12.16 -5.96
N ALA A 116 -18.04 11.48 -6.66
CA ALA A 116 -18.45 11.86 -8.01
C ALA A 116 -19.17 13.22 -8.03
N GLN A 117 -19.91 13.55 -6.98
CA GLN A 117 -20.65 14.81 -6.87
C GLN A 117 -19.79 15.97 -6.35
N ARG A 118 -18.90 15.71 -5.39
CA ARG A 118 -18.19 16.76 -4.61
C ARG A 118 -16.67 16.72 -4.76
N GLY A 119 -16.13 15.74 -5.48
CA GLY A 119 -14.69 15.49 -5.56
C GLY A 119 -14.15 14.72 -4.35
N SER A 120 -12.88 14.29 -4.43
CA SER A 120 -12.23 13.49 -3.38
C SER A 120 -11.90 14.29 -2.11
N ASN A 121 -11.96 15.62 -2.17
CA ASN A 121 -11.63 16.49 -1.04
C ASN A 121 -12.57 16.31 0.15
N ILE A 122 -13.79 15.80 -0.07
CA ILE A 122 -14.74 15.49 1.02
C ILE A 122 -14.14 14.61 2.11
N TRP A 123 -13.18 13.74 1.74
CA TRP A 123 -12.49 12.88 2.70
C TRP A 123 -11.67 13.67 3.73
N PHE A 124 -11.14 14.82 3.32
CA PHE A 124 -10.31 15.68 4.17
C PHE A 124 -11.11 16.83 4.78
N GLU A 125 -12.16 17.30 4.11
CA GLU A 125 -13.04 18.37 4.58
C GLU A 125 -13.96 17.92 5.72
N LEU A 126 -14.47 16.67 5.65
CA LEU A 126 -15.35 16.12 6.68
C LEU A 126 -14.54 15.44 7.78
N ASP A 127 -14.94 15.67 9.03
CA ASP A 127 -14.47 14.87 10.15
C ASP A 127 -15.07 13.46 10.11
N ASP A 128 -14.53 12.57 10.95
CA ASP A 128 -14.89 11.16 10.97
C ASP A 128 -16.38 10.95 11.29
N ALA A 129 -16.95 11.75 12.19
CA ALA A 129 -18.34 11.63 12.59
C ALA A 129 -19.31 12.07 11.49
N ALA A 130 -19.01 13.19 10.81
CA ALA A 130 -19.78 13.69 9.69
C ALA A 130 -19.74 12.72 8.52
N LEU A 131 -18.55 12.23 8.15
CA LEU A 131 -18.40 11.27 7.06
C LEU A 131 -19.08 9.94 7.40
N ALA A 132 -18.96 9.45 8.64
CA ALA A 132 -19.65 8.26 9.09
C ALA A 132 -21.18 8.40 8.97
N LYS A 133 -21.73 9.54 9.37
CA LYS A 133 -23.17 9.83 9.26
C LYS A 133 -23.64 9.84 7.81
N GLU A 134 -22.92 10.52 6.91
CA GLU A 134 -23.24 10.57 5.47
C GLU A 134 -23.25 9.18 4.83
N LEU A 135 -22.33 8.31 5.24
CA LEU A 135 -22.22 6.96 4.69
C LEU A 135 -23.13 5.93 5.37
N GLY A 136 -23.67 6.26 6.54
CA GLY A 136 -24.42 5.34 7.39
C GLY A 136 -23.53 4.31 8.10
N LEU A 137 -22.32 4.72 8.48
CA LEU A 137 -21.39 3.93 9.29
C LEU A 137 -21.75 4.02 10.79
N PRO A 138 -21.34 3.02 11.60
CA PRO A 138 -21.51 3.06 13.04
C PRO A 138 -20.87 4.31 13.68
N ALA A 139 -21.43 4.75 14.83
CA ALA A 139 -20.83 5.81 15.62
C ALA A 139 -19.44 5.38 16.14
N GLY A 140 -18.50 6.33 16.17
CA GLY A 140 -17.11 6.07 16.57
C GLY A 140 -16.25 5.42 15.48
N THR A 141 -16.77 5.29 14.25
CA THR A 141 -15.96 4.89 13.10
C THR A 141 -14.97 5.99 12.72
N THR A 142 -13.73 5.59 12.42
CA THR A 142 -12.67 6.47 11.93
C THR A 142 -12.25 6.12 10.51
N LYS A 143 -11.73 7.10 9.78
CA LYS A 143 -11.17 6.89 8.44
C LYS A 143 -9.71 6.45 8.52
N GLY A 144 -9.28 5.60 7.59
CA GLY A 144 -7.87 5.21 7.48
C GLY A 144 -6.97 6.40 7.09
N ASN A 145 -5.82 6.53 7.76
CA ASN A 145 -4.78 7.52 7.44
C ASN A 145 -3.84 7.06 6.31
#